data_AF-A0A8H8CXB0-F1
#
_entry.id   AF-A0A8H8CXB0-F1
#
_cell.length_a   1.000
_cell.length_b   1.000
_cell.length_c   1.000
_cell.angle_alpha   90.00
_cell.angle_beta   90.00
_cell.angle_gamma   90.00
#
_symmetry.space_group_name_H-M   'P 1'
#
loop_
_entity.id
_entity.type
_entity.pdbx_description
1 polymer ?
#
loop_
_entity_poly.entity_id
_entity_poly.type
_entity_poly.pdbx_seq_one_letter_code
_entity_poly.pdbx_strand_id
1 'polypeptide(L)'
;MPESQNCRSAILYQNVSKTVILIDIPTSIAVAQQLKQPGSDEWGKDRGLSLLSCEPLQHPYPNPPEPKTEVARNRVLAQIPTSQQQFQKRITPIISKALQEIRERYHADWCYPRYSCLRKDVEEQNDGDFRKENEGISQPEPSGCPRKRKRCELDTESFGVTQNESSFIDENDLHSQDSCYSAPNEPPLVLSQDINHVPGLAAIQGLMVQNPTAFQTVLNIKSQQHPCTTTGGRSAPDYISINIPPESSFINCRLTPPTESHPSPIRALSADTKFNFILMDPPWPNRSVRRSSYYKEHAGPLQPIIEGVLQNHLHPHQALVAIWITNSIKSRSTTLNALEAAGLYPLEEWIWVKTTVDGQPAWPLDGLWRRPYEVLILAQREKPTPEDKKQDSRDESNSEFCGIKRRVIVAVPDIHSRKPNLKELIENIFFPSPTKARNGTPNGKEKYLSRTYSSLEVFARNLTAGWWACGDEVLRFNWTGWWTARERTENDV
;
A
#
# COMPACT_ATOMS: atom_id res chain seq x y z
N MET A 1 -13.92 35.26 -12.20
CA MET A 1 -13.50 33.99 -12.82
C MET A 1 -14.37 32.92 -12.20
N PRO A 2 -15.18 32.17 -12.97
CA PRO A 2 -16.06 31.19 -12.36
C PRO A 2 -15.22 30.07 -11.76
N GLU A 3 -15.44 29.82 -10.47
CA GLU A 3 -14.87 28.72 -9.70
C GLU A 3 -15.32 27.40 -10.35
N SER A 4 -14.38 26.73 -11.01
CA SER A 4 -14.59 25.37 -11.52
C SER A 4 -14.61 24.41 -10.33
N GLN A 5 -15.79 23.84 -10.10
CA GLN A 5 -16.16 22.94 -9.01
C GLN A 5 -15.19 21.73 -8.88
N ASN A 6 -14.40 21.76 -7.81
CA ASN A 6 -13.94 20.69 -6.92
C ASN A 6 -13.78 19.24 -7.46
N CYS A 7 -12.86 19.01 -8.41
CA CYS A 7 -12.23 17.69 -8.59
C CYS A 7 -10.99 17.58 -7.67
N ARG A 8 -11.12 16.99 -6.48
CA ARG A 8 -10.01 16.88 -5.51
C ARG A 8 -8.99 15.83 -5.99
N SER A 9 -7.94 16.25 -6.71
CA SER A 9 -6.78 15.38 -6.96
C SER A 9 -6.13 14.99 -5.62
N ALA A 10 -5.62 13.76 -5.57
CA ALA A 10 -4.82 13.30 -4.44
C ALA A 10 -3.42 13.94 -4.44
N ILE A 11 -2.97 14.47 -5.59
CA ILE A 11 -1.69 15.13 -5.76
C ILE A 11 -1.84 16.59 -5.28
N LEU A 12 -1.20 16.90 -4.16
CA LEU A 12 -1.23 18.22 -3.52
C LEU A 12 -0.23 19.20 -4.17
N TYR A 13 0.94 18.68 -4.56
CA TYR A 13 1.97 19.40 -5.28
C TYR A 13 2.66 18.46 -6.26
N GLN A 14 2.95 18.96 -7.46
CA GLN A 14 3.78 18.27 -8.43
C GLN A 14 4.59 19.29 -9.21
N ASN A 15 5.90 19.09 -9.28
CA ASN A 15 6.75 19.95 -10.10
C ASN A 15 6.58 19.66 -11.60
N VAL A 16 7.01 20.60 -12.45
CA VAL A 16 6.85 20.50 -13.92
C VAL A 16 7.46 19.22 -14.50
N SER A 17 8.61 18.79 -13.97
CA SER A 17 9.31 17.57 -14.40
C SER A 17 8.67 16.27 -13.89
N LYS A 18 7.62 16.38 -13.04
CA LYS A 18 6.96 15.29 -12.33
C LYS A 18 7.91 14.44 -11.48
N THR A 19 9.02 15.00 -11.01
CA THR A 19 10.06 14.29 -10.22
C THR A 19 9.92 14.51 -8.72
N VAL A 20 9.21 15.55 -8.29
CA VAL A 20 8.87 15.81 -6.89
C VAL A 20 7.36 15.91 -6.80
N ILE A 21 6.76 15.04 -6.00
CA ILE A 21 5.31 14.91 -5.83
C ILE A 21 5.00 14.90 -4.33
N LEU A 22 4.01 15.68 -3.91
CA LEU A 22 3.35 15.58 -2.60
C LEU A 22 1.96 14.97 -2.83
N ILE A 23 1.63 13.89 -2.15
CA ILE A 23 0.38 13.14 -2.33
C ILE A 23 -0.30 12.86 -0.99
N ASP A 24 -1.63 13.00 -0.96
CA ASP A 24 -2.46 12.60 0.17
C ASP A 24 -2.84 11.11 0.06
N ILE A 25 -2.38 10.28 1.01
CA ILE A 25 -2.56 8.82 0.95
C ILE A 25 -4.05 8.43 0.97
N PRO A 26 -4.88 8.87 1.96
CA PRO A 26 -6.28 8.45 2.00
C PRO A 26 -7.06 8.85 0.74
N THR A 27 -6.85 10.08 0.25
CA THR A 27 -7.51 10.56 -0.97
C THR A 27 -7.04 9.81 -2.20
N SER A 28 -5.75 9.45 -2.30
CA SER A 28 -5.24 8.65 -3.42
C SER A 28 -5.95 7.30 -3.53
N ILE A 29 -6.26 6.66 -2.40
CA ILE A 29 -6.97 5.39 -2.34
C ILE A 29 -8.45 5.58 -2.70
N ALA A 30 -9.11 6.57 -2.10
CA ALA A 30 -10.51 6.87 -2.37
C ALA A 30 -10.79 7.17 -3.85
N VAL A 31 -9.98 8.05 -4.45
CA VAL A 31 -10.08 8.40 -5.88
C VAL A 31 -9.79 7.19 -6.76
N ALA A 32 -8.84 6.33 -6.38
CA ALA A 32 -8.48 5.15 -7.17
C ALA A 32 -9.58 4.07 -7.19
N GLN A 33 -10.49 4.05 -6.21
CA GLN A 33 -11.65 3.15 -6.18
C GLN A 33 -12.83 3.62 -7.04
N GLN A 34 -12.69 4.74 -7.74
CA GLN A 34 -13.73 5.35 -8.57
C GLN A 34 -13.28 5.39 -10.05
N LEU A 35 -14.24 5.47 -10.99
CA LEU A 35 -13.94 5.70 -12.40
C LEU A 35 -14.00 7.19 -12.71
N LYS A 36 -13.01 7.70 -13.45
CA LYS A 36 -13.05 9.05 -14.02
C LYS A 36 -14.14 9.09 -15.11
N GLN A 37 -15.22 9.84 -14.92
CA GLN A 37 -16.20 10.07 -15.98
C GLN A 37 -15.71 11.20 -16.92
N PRO A 38 -15.59 10.98 -18.24
CA PRO A 38 -15.23 12.04 -19.17
C PRO A 38 -16.46 12.85 -19.58
N GLY A 39 -16.55 14.11 -19.15
CA GLY A 39 -17.47 15.12 -19.74
C GLY A 39 -18.77 15.40 -18.98
N SER A 40 -18.96 14.84 -17.79
CA SER A 40 -19.88 15.38 -16.80
C SER A 40 -19.08 15.92 -15.63
N ASP A 41 -19.30 17.18 -15.24
CA ASP A 41 -18.83 17.71 -13.95
C ASP A 41 -19.47 16.94 -12.77
N GLU A 42 -20.48 16.11 -13.06
CA GLU A 42 -21.01 15.11 -12.14
C GLU A 42 -20.16 13.84 -12.19
N TRP A 43 -19.20 13.76 -11.27
CA TRP A 43 -18.64 12.51 -10.78
C TRP A 43 -19.79 11.55 -10.45
N GLY A 44 -19.70 10.28 -10.86
CA GLY A 44 -20.74 9.29 -10.56
C GLY A 44 -21.04 9.34 -9.06
N LYS A 45 -22.24 9.85 -8.71
CA LYS A 45 -22.64 10.34 -7.37
C LYS A 45 -21.58 10.04 -6.31
N ASP A 46 -20.69 11.01 -6.04
CA ASP A 46 -19.81 10.94 -4.87
C ASP A 46 -20.70 10.52 -3.71
N ARG A 47 -20.55 9.28 -3.24
CA ARG A 47 -21.35 8.76 -2.12
C ARG A 47 -21.02 9.52 -0.84
N GLY A 48 -20.08 10.47 -0.91
CA GLY A 48 -19.53 11.19 0.22
C GLY A 48 -18.87 10.19 1.13
N LEU A 49 -18.11 9.22 0.61
CA LEU A 49 -17.42 8.25 1.45
C LEU A 49 -15.98 8.69 1.63
N SER A 50 -15.59 8.91 2.88
CA SER A 50 -14.22 9.20 3.28
C SER A 50 -13.56 7.96 3.86
N LEU A 51 -12.34 7.66 3.42
CA LEU A 51 -11.54 6.58 3.99
C LEU A 51 -11.10 6.96 5.40
N LEU A 52 -11.38 6.10 6.37
CA LEU A 52 -10.88 6.21 7.73
C LEU A 52 -9.36 6.00 7.75
N SER A 53 -8.69 6.86 8.50
CA SER A 53 -7.25 7.02 8.53
C SER A 53 -6.76 7.14 9.99
N CYS A 54 -5.44 7.17 10.19
CA CYS A 54 -4.88 7.57 11.47
C CYS A 54 -4.70 9.10 11.51
N GLU A 55 -4.62 9.66 12.72
CA GLU A 55 -4.24 11.07 12.91
C GLU A 55 -2.97 11.41 12.10
N PRO A 56 -2.93 12.57 11.41
CA PRO A 56 -1.73 13.00 10.71
C PRO A 56 -0.53 13.10 11.65
N LEU A 57 0.62 12.62 11.20
CA LEU A 57 1.84 12.63 12.01
C LEU A 57 2.30 14.07 12.28
N GLN A 58 2.14 14.53 13.52
CA GLN A 58 2.50 15.89 13.92
C GLN A 58 4.02 16.07 14.10
N HIS A 59 4.65 15.14 14.81
CA HIS A 59 6.07 15.20 15.15
C HIS A 59 6.81 13.96 14.63
N PRO A 60 8.11 14.05 14.29
CA PRO A 60 8.89 12.87 13.95
C PRO A 60 8.84 11.82 15.06
N TYR A 61 8.89 10.55 14.69
CA TYR A 61 8.88 9.48 15.67
C TYR A 61 10.14 9.54 16.55
N PRO A 62 10.06 9.10 17.82
CA PRO A 62 11.23 8.95 18.66
C PRO A 62 12.29 8.07 17.99
N ASN A 63 13.53 8.53 18.02
CA ASN A 63 14.63 7.76 17.47
C ASN A 63 14.84 6.48 18.27
N PRO A 64 14.92 5.30 17.62
CA PRO A 64 15.38 4.10 18.29
C PRO A 64 16.78 4.34 18.86
N PRO A 65 17.15 3.71 19.99
CA PRO A 65 18.45 3.93 20.63
C PRO A 65 19.61 3.78 19.63
N GLU A 66 20.27 4.89 19.33
CA GLU A 66 21.44 4.90 18.45
C GLU A 66 22.74 4.72 19.27
N PRO A 67 23.81 4.18 18.65
CA PRO A 67 25.12 4.16 19.27
C PRO A 67 25.55 5.57 19.71
N LYS A 68 25.84 5.72 21.01
CA LYS A 68 26.17 7.02 21.61
C LYS A 68 27.56 7.54 21.25
N THR A 69 28.45 6.67 20.77
CA THR A 69 29.83 7.01 20.42
C THR A 69 30.08 6.78 18.95
N GLU A 70 30.90 7.65 18.36
CA GLU A 70 31.27 7.58 16.94
C GLU A 70 31.98 6.25 16.61
N VAL A 71 32.79 5.73 17.53
CA VAL A 71 33.44 4.41 17.39
C VAL A 71 32.40 3.29 17.30
N ALA A 72 31.36 3.31 18.14
CA ALA A 72 30.30 2.31 18.10
C ALA A 72 29.44 2.46 16.84
N ARG A 73 29.16 3.70 16.40
CA ARG A 73 28.47 4.00 15.14
C ARG A 73 29.23 3.42 13.94
N ASN A 74 30.53 3.67 13.86
CA ASN A 74 31.38 3.17 12.78
C ASN A 74 31.49 1.65 12.76
N ARG A 75 31.50 0.99 13.93
CA ARG A 75 31.44 -0.47 14.01
C ARG A 75 30.14 -1.03 13.43
N VAL A 76 29.00 -0.39 13.68
CA VAL A 76 27.71 -0.80 13.11
C VAL A 76 27.69 -0.56 11.60
N LEU A 77 28.16 0.62 11.15
CA LEU A 77 28.26 0.94 9.72
C LEU A 77 29.12 -0.08 8.97
N ALA A 78 30.25 -0.52 9.55
CA ALA A 78 31.11 -1.54 8.95
C ALA A 78 30.41 -2.90 8.73
N GLN A 79 29.32 -3.19 9.43
CA GLN A 79 28.50 -4.40 9.23
C GLN A 79 27.44 -4.23 8.14
N ILE A 80 27.14 -3.00 7.72
CA ILE A 80 26.17 -2.71 6.66
C ILE A 80 26.89 -2.90 5.31
N PRO A 81 26.32 -3.68 4.38
CA PRO A 81 26.92 -3.87 3.05
C PRO A 81 27.23 -2.56 2.34
N THR A 82 28.41 -2.47 1.71
CA THR A 82 28.91 -1.25 1.05
C THR A 82 27.93 -0.71 0.01
N SER A 83 27.30 -1.59 -0.78
CA SER A 83 26.28 -1.22 -1.77
C SER A 83 25.07 -0.52 -1.14
N GLN A 84 24.64 -0.97 0.05
CA GLN A 84 23.55 -0.34 0.80
C GLN A 84 23.97 1.04 1.33
N GLN A 85 25.19 1.18 1.83
CA GLN A 85 25.71 2.48 2.28
C GLN A 85 25.84 3.47 1.12
N GLN A 86 26.35 3.03 -0.04
CA GLN A 86 26.48 3.85 -1.24
C GLN A 86 25.11 4.30 -1.76
N PHE A 87 24.14 3.39 -1.82
CA PHE A 87 22.76 3.74 -2.19
C PHE A 87 22.20 4.83 -1.28
N GLN A 88 22.34 4.65 0.04
CA GLN A 88 21.86 5.64 1.01
C GLN A 88 22.53 7.01 0.83
N LYS A 89 23.87 7.05 0.69
CA LYS A 89 24.61 8.30 0.44
C LYS A 89 24.11 9.02 -0.82
N ARG A 90 23.67 8.27 -1.83
CA ARG A 90 23.15 8.82 -3.09
C ARG A 90 21.70 9.30 -2.98
N ILE A 91 20.87 8.65 -2.16
CA ILE A 91 19.44 8.99 -2.00
C ILE A 91 19.20 10.15 -1.03
N THR A 92 19.96 10.24 0.07
CA THR A 92 19.78 11.30 1.08
C THR A 92 19.74 12.73 0.49
N PRO A 93 20.70 13.18 -0.34
CA PRO A 93 20.66 14.54 -0.88
C PRO A 93 19.47 14.77 -1.82
N ILE A 94 19.00 13.72 -2.52
CA ILE A 94 17.82 13.80 -3.41
C ILE A 94 16.57 14.05 -2.57
N ILE A 95 16.40 13.33 -1.46
CA ILE A 95 15.29 13.54 -0.54
C ILE A 95 15.34 14.95 0.06
N SER A 96 16.50 15.37 0.59
CA SER A 96 16.65 16.69 1.21
C SER A 96 16.29 17.82 0.25
N LYS A 97 16.75 17.75 -1.01
CA LYS A 97 16.44 18.72 -2.05
C LYS A 97 14.95 18.73 -2.41
N ALA A 98 14.33 17.56 -2.54
CA ALA A 98 12.89 17.47 -2.83
C ALA A 98 12.03 18.05 -1.70
N LEU A 99 12.36 17.76 -0.44
CA LEU A 99 11.66 18.34 0.71
C LEU A 99 11.85 19.86 0.81
N GLN A 100 13.05 20.36 0.50
CA GLN A 100 13.31 21.79 0.41
C GLN A 100 12.47 22.45 -0.69
N GLU A 101 12.43 21.86 -1.89
CA GLU A 101 11.64 22.36 -3.02
C GLU A 101 10.16 22.50 -2.66
N ILE A 102 9.56 21.49 -2.03
CA ILE A 102 8.15 21.54 -1.62
C ILE A 102 7.94 22.68 -0.61
N ARG A 103 8.78 22.80 0.42
CA ARG A 103 8.65 23.87 1.43
C ARG A 103 8.74 25.28 0.84
N GLU A 104 9.58 25.47 -0.17
CA GLU A 104 9.76 26.76 -0.83
C GLU A 104 8.62 27.11 -1.79
N ARG A 105 7.92 26.10 -2.35
CA ARG A 105 6.94 26.30 -3.44
C ARG A 105 5.51 25.97 -3.09
N TYR A 106 5.27 25.29 -1.97
CA TYR A 106 3.96 24.84 -1.53
C TYR A 106 3.74 25.23 -0.07
N HIS A 107 2.74 26.09 0.16
CA HIS A 107 2.47 26.71 1.46
C HIS A 107 1.11 26.29 2.07
N ALA A 108 0.44 25.30 1.48
CA ALA A 108 -0.77 24.71 2.03
C ALA A 108 -0.45 23.42 2.81
N ASP A 109 -1.49 22.81 3.39
CA ASP A 109 -1.36 21.63 4.23
C ASP A 109 -0.78 20.42 3.46
N TRP A 110 0.11 19.67 4.10
CA TRP A 110 0.78 18.51 3.47
C TRP A 110 -0.05 17.23 3.44
N CYS A 111 -1.26 17.28 3.99
CA CYS A 111 -2.28 16.27 3.86
C CYS A 111 -3.66 16.92 4.03
N TYR A 112 -4.68 16.26 3.51
CA TYR A 112 -6.04 16.69 3.75
C TYR A 112 -6.52 16.31 5.15
N PRO A 113 -7.59 16.95 5.67
CA PRO A 113 -8.22 16.55 6.93
C PRO A 113 -8.57 15.06 6.93
N ARG A 114 -8.26 14.37 8.03
CA ARG A 114 -8.43 12.92 8.17
C ARG A 114 -9.60 12.60 9.09
N TYR A 115 -10.32 11.52 8.76
CA TYR A 115 -11.34 10.94 9.62
C TYR A 115 -10.72 9.80 10.42
N SER A 116 -10.56 10.00 11.72
CA SER A 116 -9.82 9.06 12.56
C SER A 116 -10.66 7.85 12.97
N CYS A 117 -10.00 6.68 13.01
CA CYS A 117 -10.63 5.41 13.39
C CYS A 117 -11.01 5.32 14.88
N LEU A 118 -10.60 6.28 15.71
CA LEU A 118 -10.95 6.34 17.12
C LEU A 118 -12.39 6.86 17.26
N ARG A 119 -13.34 5.97 17.54
CA ARG A 119 -14.62 6.40 18.12
C ARG A 119 -14.30 7.09 19.45
N LYS A 120 -14.68 8.36 19.56
CA LYS A 120 -14.76 9.07 20.85
C LYS A 120 -16.02 8.57 21.57
N ASP A 121 -15.99 7.34 22.06
CA ASP A 121 -16.96 6.92 23.08
C ASP A 121 -16.42 7.44 24.43
N VAL A 122 -16.55 8.75 24.64
CA VAL A 122 -16.42 9.32 26.00
C VAL A 122 -17.77 9.10 26.66
N GLU A 123 -17.95 7.94 27.28
CA GLU A 123 -18.91 7.84 28.37
C GLU A 123 -18.37 8.72 29.52
N GLU A 124 -18.99 9.88 29.69
CA GLU A 124 -18.94 10.62 30.95
C GLU A 124 -19.50 9.72 32.05
N GLN A 125 -18.63 9.01 32.78
CA GLN A 125 -18.97 8.48 34.08
C GLN A 125 -18.29 9.31 35.16
N ASN A 126 -19.17 10.08 35.80
CA ASN A 126 -19.04 10.87 37.01
C ASN A 126 -17.94 10.44 37.99
N ASP A 127 -17.25 11.48 38.47
CA ASP A 127 -16.55 11.53 39.75
C ASP A 127 -17.36 10.88 40.89
N GLY A 128 -16.67 10.04 41.67
CA GLY A 128 -17.21 9.38 42.85
C GLY A 128 -16.10 8.80 43.73
N ASP A 129 -15.35 9.70 44.35
CA ASP A 129 -14.78 9.64 45.70
C ASP A 129 -14.51 8.26 46.33
N PHE A 130 -13.26 7.93 46.63
CA PHE A 130 -12.85 7.31 47.91
C PHE A 130 -11.34 7.44 48.13
N ARG A 131 -10.96 8.44 48.95
CA ARG A 131 -9.70 8.45 49.71
C ARG A 131 -9.76 7.42 50.84
N LYS A 132 -8.64 6.72 51.11
CA LYS A 132 -8.14 6.51 52.47
C LYS A 132 -6.66 6.10 52.51
N GLU A 133 -5.98 6.75 53.45
CA GLU A 133 -4.56 6.70 53.78
C GLU A 133 -4.13 5.39 54.46
N ASN A 134 -2.84 5.05 54.38
CA ASN A 134 -2.04 4.81 55.60
C ASN A 134 -0.54 4.76 55.30
N GLU A 135 0.22 5.60 56.03
CA GLU A 135 1.68 5.59 56.17
C GLU A 135 2.15 4.64 57.29
N GLY A 136 3.42 4.20 57.25
CA GLY A 136 4.07 3.48 58.35
C GLY A 136 5.54 3.06 58.08
N ILE A 137 6.48 3.65 58.84
CA ILE A 137 7.97 3.68 58.75
C ILE A 137 8.61 2.40 59.42
N SER A 138 9.69 1.73 58.96
CA SER A 138 11.13 1.84 59.38
C SER A 138 11.98 0.58 59.01
N GLN A 139 13.30 0.72 58.76
CA GLN A 139 14.32 -0.29 58.33
C GLN A 139 15.10 -0.98 59.51
N PRO A 140 16.28 -1.71 59.41
CA PRO A 140 17.13 -2.25 58.29
C PRO A 140 17.83 -3.67 58.40
N GLU A 141 18.22 -4.26 57.23
CA GLU A 141 19.40 -5.12 56.84
C GLU A 141 19.76 -6.49 57.53
N PRO A 142 20.65 -7.38 56.99
CA PRO A 142 21.02 -7.73 55.60
C PRO A 142 21.11 -9.26 55.30
N SER A 143 21.06 -9.69 54.02
CA SER A 143 21.95 -10.72 53.40
C SER A 143 21.36 -11.40 52.14
N GLY A 144 22.16 -11.51 51.06
CA GLY A 144 22.09 -12.63 50.10
C GLY A 144 21.76 -12.37 48.61
N CYS A 145 22.78 -11.93 47.84
CA CYS A 145 23.05 -12.24 46.41
C CYS A 145 22.07 -11.82 45.26
N PRO A 146 22.60 -11.58 44.03
CA PRO A 146 22.06 -10.58 43.12
C PRO A 146 20.93 -11.09 42.22
N ARG A 147 19.78 -10.41 42.28
CA ARG A 147 18.73 -10.55 41.28
C ARG A 147 19.13 -9.80 40.01
N LYS A 148 19.19 -10.54 38.89
CA LYS A 148 19.28 -10.02 37.52
C LYS A 148 18.38 -8.78 37.37
N ARG A 149 18.96 -7.64 37.00
CA ARG A 149 18.21 -6.42 36.67
C ARG A 149 17.17 -6.74 35.60
N LYS A 150 15.90 -6.75 36.01
CA LYS A 150 14.74 -6.74 35.13
C LYS A 150 14.81 -5.43 34.36
N ARG A 151 15.20 -5.51 33.09
CA ARG A 151 15.20 -4.38 32.16
C ARG A 151 13.75 -3.94 32.02
N CYS A 152 13.43 -2.73 32.49
CA CYS A 152 12.24 -2.03 32.06
C CYS A 152 12.49 -1.62 30.60
N GLU A 153 12.17 -2.50 29.66
CA GLU A 153 11.88 -2.09 28.30
C GLU A 153 10.47 -1.52 28.35
N LEU A 154 10.36 -0.19 28.15
CA LEU A 154 9.12 0.37 27.63
C LEU A 154 8.97 -0.27 26.25
N ASP A 155 8.25 -1.38 26.22
CA ASP A 155 7.75 -1.93 24.99
C ASP A 155 6.92 -0.84 24.32
N THR A 156 7.26 -0.63 23.05
CA THR A 156 6.44 0.08 22.10
C THR A 156 5.11 -0.66 22.08
N GLU A 157 4.14 -0.18 22.86
CA GLU A 157 2.75 -0.47 22.60
C GLU A 157 2.55 -0.17 21.12
N SER A 158 2.34 -1.24 20.36
CA SER A 158 1.61 -1.13 19.12
C SER A 158 0.37 -0.33 19.48
N PHE A 159 0.23 0.87 18.95
CA PHE A 159 -1.09 1.44 18.70
C PHE A 159 -1.77 0.53 17.67
N GLY A 160 -2.11 -0.67 18.13
CA GLY A 160 -3.07 -1.53 17.51
C GLY A 160 -4.38 -0.79 17.67
N VAL A 161 -4.88 -0.28 16.54
CA VAL A 161 -6.29 0.07 16.44
C VAL A 161 -7.03 -1.24 16.70
N THR A 162 -7.48 -1.46 17.93
CA THR A 162 -8.48 -2.47 18.25
C THR A 162 -9.83 -1.97 17.77
N GLN A 163 -9.95 -1.72 16.46
CA GLN A 163 -11.15 -2.19 15.82
C GLN A 163 -11.05 -3.71 15.92
N ASN A 164 -12.12 -4.36 16.33
CA ASN A 164 -12.25 -5.80 16.21
C ASN A 164 -12.26 -6.10 14.69
N GLU A 165 -11.11 -5.96 14.02
CA GLU A 165 -10.93 -6.24 12.59
C GLU A 165 -11.44 -7.66 12.44
N SER A 166 -12.56 -7.81 11.73
CA SER A 166 -13.13 -9.13 11.48
C SER A 166 -12.02 -9.96 10.85
N SER A 167 -11.58 -11.00 11.54
CA SER A 167 -10.43 -11.78 11.13
C SER A 167 -10.71 -12.35 9.74
N PHE A 168 -10.12 -11.74 8.71
CA PHE A 168 -10.18 -12.20 7.32
C PHE A 168 -9.41 -13.51 7.10
N ILE A 169 -8.99 -14.16 8.19
CA ILE A 169 -8.13 -15.33 8.21
C ILE A 169 -8.75 -16.29 9.21
N ASP A 170 -9.26 -17.40 8.67
CA ASP A 170 -9.79 -18.50 9.44
C ASP A 170 -8.61 -19.36 9.93
N GLU A 171 -8.20 -19.23 11.19
CA GLU A 171 -7.11 -20.04 11.74
C GLU A 171 -7.47 -21.53 11.83
N ASN A 172 -8.75 -21.89 11.73
CA ASN A 172 -9.23 -23.27 11.93
C ASN A 172 -9.24 -24.14 10.66
N ASP A 173 -9.06 -23.58 9.45
CA ASP A 173 -9.09 -24.33 8.19
C ASP A 173 -7.69 -24.71 7.65
N LEU A 174 -6.63 -24.55 8.45
CA LEU A 174 -5.26 -24.89 8.05
C LEU A 174 -5.01 -26.39 7.79
N HIS A 175 -5.94 -27.27 8.16
CA HIS A 175 -5.74 -28.73 8.05
C HIS A 175 -6.33 -29.40 6.79
N SER A 176 -6.97 -28.65 5.89
CA SER A 176 -7.54 -29.20 4.62
C SER A 176 -7.06 -28.48 3.34
N GLN A 177 -5.98 -27.70 3.42
CA GLN A 177 -5.54 -26.73 2.39
C GLN A 177 -5.02 -27.29 1.05
N ASP A 178 -5.05 -28.59 0.82
CA ASP A 178 -4.66 -29.18 -0.47
C ASP A 178 -5.84 -29.43 -1.43
N SER A 179 -7.10 -29.21 -1.00
CA SER A 179 -8.28 -29.67 -1.76
C SER A 179 -9.09 -28.58 -2.48
N CYS A 180 -8.80 -27.28 -2.32
CA CYS A 180 -9.69 -26.19 -2.76
C CYS A 180 -9.01 -25.17 -3.69
N TYR A 181 -8.17 -25.64 -4.61
CA TYR A 181 -7.73 -24.80 -5.73
C TYR A 181 -8.65 -25.01 -6.92
N SER A 182 -9.46 -24.01 -7.24
CA SER A 182 -10.18 -23.92 -8.52
C SER A 182 -9.23 -24.15 -9.69
N ALA A 183 -9.65 -24.96 -10.65
CA ALA A 183 -8.86 -25.22 -11.85
C ALA A 183 -8.67 -23.91 -12.64
N PRO A 184 -7.50 -23.70 -13.29
CA PRO A 184 -7.39 -22.64 -14.29
C PRO A 184 -8.50 -22.87 -15.32
N ASN A 185 -9.38 -21.88 -15.50
CA ASN A 185 -10.59 -21.88 -16.34
C ASN A 185 -11.94 -22.17 -15.66
N GLU A 186 -12.04 -22.20 -14.33
CA GLU A 186 -13.36 -22.02 -13.71
C GLU A 186 -13.95 -20.65 -14.11
N PRO A 187 -15.26 -20.59 -14.43
CA PRO A 187 -15.89 -19.33 -14.81
C PRO A 187 -15.82 -18.34 -13.64
N PRO A 188 -15.56 -17.05 -13.91
CA PRO A 188 -15.49 -16.04 -12.87
C PRO A 188 -16.84 -15.87 -12.17
N LEU A 189 -16.81 -15.57 -10.87
CA LEU A 189 -17.97 -15.04 -10.14
C LEU A 189 -18.17 -13.59 -10.56
N VAL A 190 -19.15 -13.37 -11.43
CA VAL A 190 -19.54 -12.04 -11.90
C VAL A 190 -20.54 -11.44 -10.93
N LEU A 191 -20.18 -10.31 -10.32
CA LEU A 191 -21.02 -9.58 -9.38
C LEU A 191 -22.08 -8.76 -10.13
N SER A 192 -23.28 -8.73 -9.56
CA SER A 192 -24.35 -7.81 -9.96
C SER A 192 -24.07 -6.39 -9.48
N GLN A 193 -24.75 -5.39 -10.06
CA GLN A 193 -24.54 -3.97 -9.73
C GLN A 193 -24.89 -3.61 -8.27
N ASP A 194 -25.74 -4.41 -7.61
CA ASP A 194 -26.28 -4.12 -6.28
C ASP A 194 -25.47 -4.81 -5.17
N ILE A 195 -26.15 -5.50 -4.25
CA ILE A 195 -25.55 -6.22 -3.12
C ILE A 195 -25.47 -7.69 -3.49
N ASN A 196 -24.27 -8.25 -3.39
CA ASN A 196 -23.99 -9.65 -3.66
C ASN A 196 -23.70 -10.37 -2.33
N HIS A 197 -24.12 -11.62 -2.19
CA HIS A 197 -23.94 -12.39 -0.95
C HIS A 197 -23.20 -13.70 -1.23
N VAL A 198 -22.22 -14.02 -0.39
CA VAL A 198 -21.50 -15.30 -0.40
C VAL A 198 -21.54 -15.96 0.98
N PRO A 199 -21.59 -17.29 1.06
CA PRO A 199 -21.80 -18.01 2.32
C PRO A 199 -20.60 -17.97 3.27
N GLY A 200 -19.44 -17.51 2.81
CA GLY A 200 -18.22 -17.32 3.60
C GLY A 200 -17.04 -17.00 2.69
N LEU A 201 -15.88 -16.66 3.28
CA LEU A 201 -14.67 -16.31 2.53
C LEU A 201 -14.14 -17.50 1.70
N ALA A 202 -14.28 -18.71 2.23
CA ALA A 202 -13.89 -19.95 1.55
C ALA A 202 -14.60 -20.16 0.21
N ALA A 203 -15.83 -19.63 0.04
CA ALA A 203 -16.60 -19.77 -1.20
C ALA A 203 -16.05 -18.96 -2.37
N ILE A 204 -15.16 -17.99 -2.10
CA ILE A 204 -14.49 -17.17 -3.11
C ILE A 204 -12.96 -17.34 -3.07
N GLN A 205 -12.46 -18.27 -2.25
CA GLN A 205 -11.03 -18.56 -2.15
C GLN A 205 -10.54 -19.19 -3.44
N GLY A 206 -9.49 -18.64 -4.02
CA GLY A 206 -8.91 -19.12 -5.28
C GLY A 206 -9.79 -18.90 -6.51
N LEU A 207 -10.95 -18.24 -6.37
CA LEU A 207 -11.86 -17.95 -7.47
C LEU A 207 -11.61 -16.55 -8.03
N MET A 208 -11.76 -16.39 -9.35
CA MET A 208 -11.82 -15.07 -9.97
C MET A 208 -13.16 -14.42 -9.67
N VAL A 209 -13.15 -13.25 -9.02
CA VAL A 209 -14.35 -12.44 -8.76
C VAL A 209 -14.25 -11.15 -9.55
N GLN A 210 -15.33 -10.74 -10.22
CA GLN A 210 -15.34 -9.57 -11.10
C GLN A 210 -16.52 -8.66 -10.80
N ASN A 211 -16.26 -7.36 -10.66
CA ASN A 211 -17.27 -6.33 -10.82
C ASN A 211 -17.13 -5.74 -12.24
N PRO A 212 -17.92 -6.19 -13.23
CA PRO A 212 -17.83 -5.68 -14.60
C PRO A 212 -18.54 -4.33 -14.77
N THR A 213 -19.22 -3.84 -13.73
CA THR A 213 -20.09 -2.68 -13.83
C THR A 213 -19.29 -1.38 -13.73
N ALA A 214 -19.84 -0.29 -14.29
CA ALA A 214 -19.29 1.06 -14.15
C ALA A 214 -19.51 1.68 -12.76
N PHE A 215 -20.06 0.91 -11.81
CA PHE A 215 -20.39 1.37 -10.47
C PHE A 215 -19.75 0.47 -9.40
N GLN A 216 -19.57 1.02 -8.20
CA GLN A 216 -19.09 0.21 -7.08
C GLN A 216 -20.23 -0.66 -6.54
N THR A 217 -19.99 -1.96 -6.46
CA THR A 217 -20.90 -2.96 -5.88
C THR A 217 -20.48 -3.33 -4.45
N VAL A 218 -21.38 -3.95 -3.68
CA VAL A 218 -21.11 -4.47 -2.34
C VAL A 218 -21.10 -5.99 -2.36
N LEU A 219 -20.08 -6.60 -1.77
CA LEU A 219 -19.98 -8.03 -1.52
C LEU A 219 -20.10 -8.31 -0.03
N ASN A 220 -21.18 -8.96 0.37
CA ASN A 220 -21.46 -9.40 1.72
C ASN A 220 -20.97 -10.82 1.93
N ILE A 221 -19.96 -10.98 2.78
CA ILE A 221 -19.39 -12.26 3.17
C ILE A 221 -19.97 -12.62 4.53
N LYS A 222 -20.70 -13.74 4.62
CA LYS A 222 -21.28 -14.17 5.90
C LYS A 222 -20.15 -14.49 6.89
N SER A 223 -20.18 -13.87 8.06
CA SER A 223 -19.23 -14.13 9.13
C SER A 223 -19.50 -15.49 9.77
N GLN A 224 -18.45 -16.23 10.09
CA GLN A 224 -18.55 -17.47 10.86
C GLN A 224 -18.65 -17.23 12.37
N GLN A 225 -18.49 -15.98 12.85
CA GLN A 225 -18.61 -15.68 14.27
C GLN A 225 -20.06 -15.92 14.73
N HIS A 226 -20.23 -16.74 15.78
CA HIS A 226 -21.54 -17.03 16.34
C HIS A 226 -22.17 -15.75 16.90
N PRO A 227 -23.46 -15.47 16.63
CA PRO A 227 -24.15 -14.35 17.24
C PRO A 227 -24.15 -14.52 18.77
N CYS A 228 -23.60 -13.54 19.49
CA CYS A 228 -23.72 -13.49 20.94
C CYS A 228 -25.20 -13.31 21.28
N THR A 229 -25.85 -14.39 21.72
CA THR A 229 -27.24 -14.38 22.14
C THR A 229 -27.39 -13.59 23.45
N THR A 230 -27.87 -12.36 23.37
CA THR A 230 -28.65 -11.78 24.47
C THR A 230 -30.12 -11.89 24.08
N THR A 231 -30.80 -12.81 24.78
CA THR A 231 -32.26 -12.89 24.97
C THR A 231 -33.18 -12.30 23.89
N GLY A 232 -33.74 -13.16 23.04
CA GLY A 232 -35.08 -12.95 22.49
C GLY A 232 -35.22 -12.04 21.27
N GLY A 233 -34.46 -12.30 20.21
CA GLY A 233 -34.72 -11.74 18.87
C GLY A 233 -34.00 -12.58 17.82
N ARG A 234 -34.62 -12.81 16.65
CA ARG A 234 -33.96 -13.48 15.51
C ARG A 234 -32.71 -12.67 15.14
N SER A 235 -31.52 -13.13 15.52
CA SER A 235 -30.26 -12.49 15.12
C SER A 235 -30.10 -12.66 13.62
N ALA A 236 -30.10 -11.57 12.87
CA ALA A 236 -29.67 -11.59 11.48
C ALA A 236 -28.22 -12.10 11.41
N PRO A 237 -27.82 -12.78 10.32
CA PRO A 237 -26.42 -13.17 10.15
C PRO A 237 -25.54 -11.92 10.04
N ASP A 238 -24.45 -11.89 10.81
CA ASP A 238 -23.45 -10.84 10.70
C ASP A 238 -22.69 -10.98 9.36
N TYR A 239 -22.70 -9.92 8.55
CA TYR A 239 -21.98 -9.88 7.29
C TYR A 239 -20.80 -8.93 7.37
N ILE A 240 -19.66 -9.38 6.85
CA ILE A 240 -18.55 -8.50 6.50
C ILE A 240 -18.87 -7.93 5.11
N SER A 241 -19.17 -6.64 5.05
CA SER A 241 -19.50 -5.95 3.79
C SER A 241 -18.23 -5.37 3.15
N ILE A 242 -17.99 -5.67 1.87
CA ILE A 242 -16.81 -5.24 1.13
C ILE A 242 -17.24 -4.37 -0.06
N ASN A 243 -16.63 -3.20 -0.18
CA ASN A 243 -16.81 -2.32 -1.34
C ASN A 243 -15.92 -2.80 -2.51
N ILE A 244 -16.53 -3.21 -3.62
CA ILE A 244 -15.81 -3.66 -4.81
C ILE A 244 -15.83 -2.55 -5.86
N PRO A 245 -14.67 -1.92 -6.18
CA PRO A 245 -14.59 -0.84 -7.14
C PRO A 245 -15.13 -1.21 -8.52
N PRO A 246 -15.61 -0.24 -9.30
CA PRO A 246 -16.06 -0.48 -10.67
C PRO A 246 -14.96 -1.12 -11.54
N GLU A 247 -15.38 -1.96 -12.47
CA GLU A 247 -14.52 -2.64 -13.46
C GLU A 247 -13.35 -3.43 -12.84
N SER A 248 -13.34 -3.66 -11.53
CA SER A 248 -12.25 -4.35 -10.85
C SER A 248 -12.44 -5.87 -10.88
N SER A 249 -11.33 -6.60 -10.86
CA SER A 249 -11.31 -8.05 -10.71
C SER A 249 -10.36 -8.42 -9.58
N PHE A 250 -10.66 -9.46 -8.83
CA PHE A 250 -9.75 -9.94 -7.79
C PHE A 250 -9.76 -11.45 -7.61
N ILE A 251 -8.67 -11.97 -7.07
CA ILE A 251 -8.55 -13.36 -6.62
C ILE A 251 -8.05 -13.33 -5.18
N ASN A 252 -8.86 -13.83 -4.25
CA ASN A 252 -8.40 -14.05 -2.87
C ASN A 252 -7.64 -15.38 -2.81
N CYS A 253 -6.30 -15.33 -2.80
CA CYS A 253 -5.49 -16.55 -2.88
C CYS A 253 -4.13 -16.41 -2.19
N ARG A 254 -3.62 -17.55 -1.72
CA ARG A 254 -2.23 -17.68 -1.30
C ARG A 254 -1.38 -17.92 -2.54
N LEU A 255 -0.39 -17.05 -2.76
CA LEU A 255 0.56 -17.20 -3.85
C LEU A 255 1.60 -18.27 -3.49
N THR A 256 1.75 -19.26 -4.36
CA THR A 256 2.73 -20.35 -4.18
C THR A 256 3.84 -20.25 -5.22
N PRO A 257 5.08 -20.65 -4.90
CA PRO A 257 6.13 -20.78 -5.92
C PRO A 257 5.68 -21.66 -7.09
N PRO A 258 6.13 -21.36 -8.33
CA PRO A 258 5.87 -22.20 -9.49
C PRO A 258 6.34 -23.65 -9.26
N THR A 259 5.57 -24.61 -9.78
CA THR A 259 5.94 -26.03 -9.85
C THR A 259 5.79 -26.54 -11.29
N GLU A 260 6.29 -27.73 -11.59
CA GLU A 260 6.12 -28.35 -12.92
C GLU A 260 4.63 -28.51 -13.30
N SER A 261 3.78 -28.83 -12.33
CA SER A 261 2.33 -28.96 -12.51
C SER A 261 1.59 -27.62 -12.60
N HIS A 262 2.12 -26.58 -11.95
CA HIS A 262 1.50 -25.25 -11.88
C HIS A 262 2.56 -24.16 -12.08
N PRO A 263 2.81 -23.76 -13.34
CA PRO A 263 3.88 -22.80 -13.65
C PRO A 263 3.54 -21.37 -13.22
N SER A 264 2.26 -21.04 -13.02
CA SER A 264 1.86 -19.72 -12.52
C SER A 264 1.65 -19.73 -10.99
N PRO A 265 2.20 -18.75 -10.27
CA PRO A 265 1.88 -18.51 -8.85
C PRO A 265 0.41 -18.14 -8.60
N ILE A 266 -0.31 -17.66 -9.62
CA ILE A 266 -1.72 -17.25 -9.54
C ILE A 266 -2.55 -18.30 -10.29
N ARG A 267 -2.89 -19.41 -9.60
CA ARG A 267 -3.50 -20.60 -10.23
C ARG A 267 -4.82 -20.32 -10.97
N ALA A 268 -5.63 -19.42 -10.43
CA ALA A 268 -6.94 -19.06 -10.98
C ALA A 268 -6.86 -18.25 -12.29
N LEU A 269 -5.68 -17.73 -12.61
CA LEU A 269 -5.47 -16.82 -13.73
C LEU A 269 -4.89 -17.58 -14.92
N SER A 270 -5.58 -17.51 -16.07
CA SER A 270 -5.10 -18.12 -17.30
C SER A 270 -3.75 -17.53 -17.73
N ALA A 271 -2.85 -18.38 -18.24
CA ALA A 271 -1.57 -17.96 -18.80
C ALA A 271 -1.72 -17.03 -20.02
N ASP A 272 -2.89 -17.03 -20.68
CA ASP A 272 -3.19 -16.11 -21.78
C ASP A 272 -3.53 -14.69 -21.30
N THR A 273 -3.81 -14.52 -20.00
CA THR A 273 -4.10 -13.21 -19.43
C THR A 273 -2.79 -12.47 -19.18
N LYS A 274 -2.57 -11.40 -19.96
CA LYS A 274 -1.37 -10.57 -19.90
C LYS A 274 -1.69 -9.12 -19.50
N PHE A 275 -0.78 -8.53 -18.73
CA PHE A 275 -0.91 -7.18 -18.20
C PHE A 275 0.17 -6.24 -18.70
N ASN A 276 -0.24 -5.05 -19.13
CA ASN A 276 0.68 -3.97 -19.51
C ASN A 276 1.40 -3.38 -18.29
N PHE A 277 0.74 -3.39 -17.13
CA PHE A 277 1.30 -2.93 -15.88
C PHE A 277 1.15 -3.97 -14.77
N ILE A 278 2.23 -4.30 -14.07
CA ILE A 278 2.18 -5.15 -12.87
C ILE A 278 2.81 -4.41 -11.69
N LEU A 279 2.03 -4.19 -10.63
CA LEU A 279 2.47 -3.64 -9.35
C LEU A 279 2.60 -4.77 -8.32
N MET A 280 3.67 -4.80 -7.55
CA MET A 280 3.86 -5.79 -6.48
C MET A 280 4.29 -5.11 -5.17
N ASP A 281 3.70 -5.53 -4.06
CA ASP A 281 4.15 -5.19 -2.70
C ASP A 281 4.47 -6.45 -1.88
N PRO A 282 5.57 -7.17 -2.20
CA PRO A 282 5.85 -8.46 -1.56
C PRO A 282 6.05 -8.32 -0.04
N PRO A 283 5.64 -9.32 0.76
CA PRO A 283 5.78 -9.31 2.21
C PRO A 283 7.24 -9.59 2.62
N TRP A 284 8.12 -8.61 2.41
CA TRP A 284 9.56 -8.75 2.67
C TRP A 284 9.84 -9.13 4.13
N PRO A 285 10.67 -10.16 4.38
CA PRO A 285 11.01 -10.56 5.74
C PRO A 285 11.66 -9.42 6.54
N ASN A 286 10.99 -8.95 7.59
CA ASN A 286 11.51 -7.91 8.45
C ASN A 286 12.11 -8.51 9.74
N ARG A 287 13.33 -8.11 10.10
CA ARG A 287 13.98 -8.58 11.34
C ARG A 287 13.17 -8.23 12.59
N SER A 288 12.43 -7.12 12.57
CA SER A 288 11.63 -6.64 13.71
C SER A 288 10.32 -7.41 13.92
N VAL A 289 9.78 -8.04 12.88
CA VAL A 289 8.49 -8.75 12.90
C VAL A 289 8.66 -10.26 13.14
N ARG A 290 9.91 -10.72 13.35
CA ARG A 290 10.25 -12.13 13.66
C ARG A 290 9.63 -12.69 14.95
N ARG A 291 8.85 -11.90 15.71
CA ARG A 291 8.19 -12.32 16.95
C ARG A 291 6.70 -12.65 16.79
N SER A 292 6.03 -12.22 15.71
CA SER A 292 4.65 -12.64 15.42
C SER A 292 4.66 -13.96 14.65
N SER A 293 3.93 -14.97 15.14
CA SER A 293 3.74 -16.28 14.48
C SER A 293 3.26 -16.12 13.03
N TYR A 294 2.34 -15.18 12.80
CA TYR A 294 1.74 -14.86 11.51
C TYR A 294 2.77 -14.64 10.37
N TYR A 295 3.86 -13.91 10.60
CA TYR A 295 4.88 -13.67 9.56
C TYR A 295 5.86 -14.82 9.33
N LYS A 296 5.95 -15.79 10.26
CA LYS A 296 6.90 -16.91 10.14
C LYS A 296 6.43 -17.96 9.12
N GLU A 297 5.12 -18.19 9.03
CA GLU A 297 4.54 -19.22 8.15
C GLU A 297 4.32 -18.74 6.70
N HIS A 298 4.27 -17.42 6.47
CA HIS A 298 3.97 -16.82 5.15
C HIS A 298 5.22 -16.42 4.35
N ALA A 299 6.42 -16.59 4.90
CA ALA A 299 7.67 -16.16 4.28
C ALA A 299 8.32 -17.25 3.40
N GLY A 300 7.55 -17.82 2.46
CA GLY A 300 8.13 -18.64 1.37
C GLY A 300 9.13 -17.83 0.53
N PRO A 301 9.95 -18.47 -0.32
CA PRO A 301 10.87 -17.73 -1.19
C PRO A 301 10.05 -16.82 -2.12
N LEU A 302 10.21 -15.50 -1.97
CA LEU A 302 9.48 -14.51 -2.77
C LEU A 302 10.00 -14.43 -4.21
N GLN A 303 11.29 -14.72 -4.43
CA GLN A 303 11.91 -14.59 -5.74
C GLN A 303 11.23 -15.46 -6.82
N PRO A 304 11.00 -16.78 -6.61
CA PRO A 304 10.31 -17.61 -7.61
C PRO A 304 8.86 -17.19 -7.85
N ILE A 305 8.18 -16.63 -6.84
CA ILE A 305 6.81 -16.10 -7.00
C ILE A 305 6.83 -14.86 -7.90
N ILE A 306 7.74 -13.92 -7.66
CA ILE A 306 7.89 -12.72 -8.49
C ILE A 306 8.23 -13.13 -9.93
N GLU A 307 9.25 -13.97 -10.12
CA GLU A 307 9.67 -14.47 -11.44
C GLU A 307 8.52 -15.18 -12.16
N GLY A 308 7.81 -16.07 -11.47
CA GLY A 308 6.67 -16.80 -12.02
C GLY A 308 5.54 -15.90 -12.48
N VAL A 309 5.18 -14.87 -11.70
CA VAL A 309 4.16 -13.90 -12.13
C VAL A 309 4.62 -13.14 -13.38
N LEU A 310 5.87 -12.66 -13.40
CA LEU A 310 6.40 -11.91 -14.53
C LEU A 310 6.47 -12.77 -15.80
N GLN A 311 6.89 -14.03 -15.69
CA GLN A 311 6.96 -14.95 -16.82
C GLN A 311 5.58 -15.29 -17.38
N ASN A 312 4.58 -15.48 -16.52
CA ASN A 312 3.26 -15.96 -16.93
C ASN A 312 2.26 -14.85 -17.28
N HIS A 313 2.41 -13.63 -16.74
CA HIS A 313 1.35 -12.61 -16.84
C HIS A 313 1.82 -11.24 -17.34
N LEU A 314 3.12 -11.03 -17.55
CA LEU A 314 3.59 -9.78 -18.13
C LEU A 314 3.35 -9.74 -19.64
N HIS A 315 2.85 -8.61 -20.14
CA HIS A 315 2.64 -8.40 -21.57
C HIS A 315 3.98 -8.44 -22.34
N PRO A 316 4.04 -9.06 -23.55
CA PRO A 316 5.32 -9.27 -24.24
C PRO A 316 5.94 -8.00 -24.83
N HIS A 317 5.13 -7.01 -25.22
CA HIS A 317 5.60 -5.80 -25.92
C HIS A 317 5.61 -4.55 -25.03
N GLN A 318 4.43 -4.06 -24.64
CA GLN A 318 4.30 -2.91 -23.74
C GLN A 318 4.12 -3.38 -22.29
N ALA A 319 5.22 -3.42 -21.53
CA ALA A 319 5.25 -3.93 -20.17
C ALA A 319 6.04 -3.02 -19.22
N LEU A 320 5.34 -2.55 -18.19
CA LEU A 320 5.88 -1.83 -17.05
C LEU A 320 5.67 -2.66 -15.79
N VAL A 321 6.72 -2.84 -14.99
CA VAL A 321 6.67 -3.55 -13.71
C VAL A 321 7.10 -2.59 -12.62
N ALA A 322 6.41 -2.59 -11.49
CA ALA A 322 6.75 -1.81 -10.33
C ALA A 322 6.76 -2.70 -9.08
N ILE A 323 7.88 -2.74 -8.34
CA ILE A 323 8.02 -3.61 -7.16
C ILE A 323 8.48 -2.77 -5.97
N TRP A 324 7.66 -2.74 -4.90
CA TRP A 324 8.04 -2.10 -3.64
C TRP A 324 9.12 -2.92 -2.96
N ILE A 325 10.14 -2.24 -2.43
CA ILE A 325 11.22 -2.84 -1.66
C ILE A 325 11.43 -2.09 -0.34
N THR A 326 11.91 -2.82 0.66
CA THR A 326 12.42 -2.22 1.90
C THR A 326 13.83 -1.66 1.72
N ASN A 327 14.34 -0.96 2.73
CA ASN A 327 15.73 -0.50 2.79
C ASN A 327 16.77 -1.62 2.95
N SER A 328 16.36 -2.89 2.98
CA SER A 328 17.29 -4.01 3.07
C SER A 328 17.94 -4.31 1.73
N ILE A 329 19.25 -4.62 1.73
CA ILE A 329 19.92 -5.08 0.51
C ILE A 329 19.27 -6.34 -0.06
N LYS A 330 18.73 -7.21 0.80
CA LYS A 330 18.14 -8.50 0.40
C LYS A 330 16.89 -8.30 -0.47
N SER A 331 15.97 -7.43 -0.06
CA SER A 331 14.78 -7.13 -0.88
C SER A 331 15.17 -6.52 -2.22
N ARG A 332 16.19 -5.64 -2.22
CA ARG A 332 16.71 -5.05 -3.46
C ARG A 332 17.35 -6.09 -4.38
N SER A 333 18.28 -6.91 -3.88
CA SER A 333 18.97 -7.92 -4.69
C SER A 333 18.00 -8.96 -5.23
N THR A 334 17.07 -9.45 -4.40
CA THR A 334 16.02 -10.38 -4.85
C THR A 334 15.16 -9.79 -5.96
N THR A 335 14.77 -8.52 -5.83
CA THR A 335 13.98 -7.82 -6.87
C THR A 335 14.77 -7.66 -8.16
N LEU A 336 16.03 -7.21 -8.09
CA LEU A 336 16.87 -7.02 -9.27
C LEU A 336 17.15 -8.34 -9.99
N ASN A 337 17.43 -9.42 -9.25
CA ASN A 337 17.63 -10.75 -9.82
C ASN A 337 16.36 -11.26 -10.52
N ALA A 338 15.18 -11.06 -9.92
CA ALA A 338 13.91 -11.47 -10.52
C ALA A 338 13.58 -10.68 -11.80
N LEU A 339 13.88 -9.37 -11.80
CA LEU A 339 13.72 -8.52 -12.99
C LEU A 339 14.67 -8.96 -14.11
N GLU A 340 15.94 -9.21 -13.78
CA GLU A 340 16.95 -9.68 -14.74
C GLU A 340 16.55 -11.03 -15.35
N ALA A 341 16.09 -11.98 -14.53
CA ALA A 341 15.59 -13.29 -14.98
C ALA A 341 14.39 -13.16 -15.94
N ALA A 342 13.56 -12.13 -15.77
CA ALA A 342 12.44 -11.82 -16.67
C ALA A 342 12.84 -11.01 -17.93
N GLY A 343 14.13 -10.63 -18.06
CA GLY A 343 14.64 -9.78 -19.13
C GLY A 343 14.17 -8.32 -19.02
N LEU A 344 14.01 -7.82 -17.79
CA LEU A 344 13.59 -6.46 -17.49
C LEU A 344 14.76 -5.65 -16.91
N TYR A 345 14.80 -4.37 -17.25
CA TYR A 345 15.82 -3.43 -16.80
C TYR A 345 15.17 -2.30 -15.98
N PRO A 346 15.68 -2.00 -14.77
CA PRO A 346 15.22 -0.85 -14.00
C PRO A 346 15.41 0.46 -14.78
N LEU A 347 14.34 1.25 -14.90
CA LEU A 347 14.34 2.55 -15.57
C LEU A 347 14.13 3.73 -14.61
N GLU A 348 13.31 3.55 -13.57
CA GLU A 348 13.03 4.56 -12.56
C GLU A 348 13.05 3.96 -11.15
N GLU A 349 13.40 4.80 -10.18
CA GLU A 349 13.23 4.52 -8.76
C GLU A 349 12.36 5.61 -8.14
N TRP A 350 11.21 5.24 -7.60
CA TRP A 350 10.36 6.17 -6.85
C TRP A 350 10.63 6.00 -5.36
N ILE A 351 10.97 7.10 -4.70
CA ILE A 351 11.33 7.16 -3.29
C ILE A 351 10.13 7.74 -2.55
N TRP A 352 9.38 6.89 -1.86
CA TRP A 352 8.29 7.35 -1.02
C TRP A 352 8.83 7.77 0.34
N VAL A 353 8.82 9.08 0.61
CA VAL A 353 9.29 9.72 1.85
C VAL A 353 8.10 9.99 2.76
N LYS A 354 8.19 9.49 3.99
CA LYS A 354 7.23 9.68 5.07
C LYS A 354 7.60 10.94 5.86
N THR A 355 6.65 11.86 5.97
CA THR A 355 6.85 13.16 6.62
C THR A 355 5.82 13.43 7.71
N THR A 356 6.10 14.42 8.54
CA THR A 356 5.09 15.09 9.36
C THR A 356 4.22 16.03 8.52
N VAL A 357 3.18 16.59 9.13
CA VAL A 357 2.33 17.64 8.53
C VAL A 357 3.10 18.90 8.13
N ASP A 358 4.23 19.17 8.78
CA ASP A 358 5.13 20.31 8.45
C ASP A 358 6.27 19.92 7.49
N GLY A 359 6.18 18.72 6.92
CA GLY A 359 7.15 18.21 5.97
C GLY A 359 8.49 17.76 6.55
N GLN A 360 8.61 17.63 7.88
CA GLN A 360 9.81 17.03 8.49
C GLN A 360 9.85 15.53 8.23
N PRO A 361 11.01 14.91 7.93
CA PRO A 361 11.11 13.45 7.82
C PRO A 361 10.61 12.75 9.10
N ALA A 362 9.83 11.68 8.95
CA ALA A 362 9.27 10.92 10.08
C ALA A 362 10.34 10.26 10.97
N TRP A 363 11.53 10.06 10.43
CA TRP A 363 12.77 9.65 11.10
C TRP A 363 13.96 10.39 10.46
N PRO A 364 15.10 10.52 11.15
CA PRO A 364 16.31 11.10 10.57
C PRO A 364 16.74 10.38 9.28
N LEU A 365 17.12 11.14 8.26
CA LEU A 365 17.59 10.59 6.98
C LEU A 365 18.86 9.75 7.14
N ASP A 366 19.68 10.07 8.14
CA ASP A 366 20.93 9.39 8.49
C ASP A 366 20.76 8.34 9.62
N GLY A 367 19.54 8.11 10.14
CA GLY A 367 19.28 7.17 11.23
C GLY A 367 19.60 5.70 10.92
N LEU A 368 20.35 5.00 11.77
CA LEU A 368 20.92 3.68 11.45
C LEU A 368 19.88 2.57 11.28
N TRP A 369 18.81 2.62 12.06
CA TRP A 369 17.86 1.50 12.20
C TRP A 369 16.58 1.68 11.39
N ARG A 370 16.07 2.92 11.32
CA ARG A 370 14.84 3.27 10.61
C ARG A 370 15.14 4.39 9.64
N ARG A 371 14.54 4.30 8.46
CA ARG A 371 14.63 5.31 7.41
C ARG A 371 13.23 5.86 7.14
N PRO A 372 13.09 7.15 6.85
CA PRO A 372 11.80 7.77 6.56
C PRO A 372 11.35 7.52 5.12
N TYR A 373 11.84 6.47 4.44
CA TYR A 373 11.46 6.23 3.07
C TYR A 373 11.41 4.74 2.70
N GLU A 374 10.61 4.43 1.69
CA GLU A 374 10.57 3.14 0.99
C GLU A 374 10.84 3.39 -0.49
N VAL A 375 11.24 2.35 -1.24
CA VAL A 375 11.62 2.49 -2.65
C VAL A 375 10.73 1.59 -3.49
N LEU A 376 10.24 2.11 -4.61
CA LEU A 376 9.59 1.36 -5.67
C LEU A 376 10.53 1.34 -6.87
N ILE A 377 10.89 0.14 -7.32
CA ILE A 377 11.70 -0.04 -8.53
C ILE A 377 10.75 -0.22 -9.71
N LEU A 378 10.88 0.61 -10.74
CA LEU A 378 10.16 0.47 -12.00
C LEU A 378 11.08 -0.07 -13.09
N ALA A 379 10.61 -1.07 -13.83
CA ALA A 379 11.39 -1.76 -14.85
C ALA A 379 10.55 -2.07 -16.11
N GLN A 380 11.23 -2.15 -17.25
CA GLN A 380 10.63 -2.47 -18.55
C GLN A 380 11.58 -3.34 -19.40
N ARG A 381 11.09 -3.88 -20.52
CA ARG A 381 11.90 -4.71 -21.44
C ARG A 381 12.90 -3.91 -22.28
N GLU A 382 12.57 -2.68 -22.64
CA GLU A 382 13.42 -1.85 -23.49
C GLU A 382 14.63 -1.32 -22.71
N LYS A 383 15.84 -1.64 -23.21
CA LYS A 383 17.09 -1.05 -22.72
C LYS A 383 17.10 0.45 -23.06
N PRO A 384 17.52 1.33 -22.13
CA PRO A 384 17.69 2.76 -22.43
C PRO A 384 18.60 2.93 -23.66
N THR A 385 18.10 3.65 -24.67
CA THR A 385 18.88 3.96 -25.87
C THR A 385 20.08 4.86 -25.52
N PRO A 386 21.21 4.76 -26.26
CA PRO A 386 22.38 5.62 -26.01
C PRO A 386 22.11 7.13 -26.15
N GLU A 387 21.00 7.52 -26.80
CA GLU A 387 20.59 8.91 -26.97
C GLU A 387 20.11 9.54 -25.66
N ASP A 388 19.52 8.76 -24.74
CA ASP A 388 19.11 9.20 -23.40
C ASP A 388 20.30 9.48 -22.47
N LYS A 389 21.49 8.97 -22.81
CA LYS A 389 22.73 9.15 -22.04
C LYS A 389 23.45 10.48 -22.33
N LYS A 390 23.04 11.23 -23.36
CA LYS A 390 23.73 12.47 -23.77
C LYS A 390 23.34 13.70 -22.97
N GLN A 391 22.28 13.65 -22.17
CA GLN A 391 21.81 14.82 -21.42
C GLN A 391 22.45 14.95 -20.02
N ASP A 392 23.02 13.87 -19.45
CA ASP A 392 23.58 13.89 -18.09
C ASP A 392 25.00 13.26 -17.98
N SER A 393 25.99 14.16 -17.91
CA SER A 393 27.31 14.06 -17.24
C SER A 393 28.58 13.55 -17.97
N ARG A 394 29.63 14.38 -17.85
CA ARG A 394 31.07 14.16 -18.10
C ARG A 394 31.78 13.57 -16.87
N ASP A 395 31.30 12.45 -16.31
CA ASP A 395 32.01 11.78 -15.20
C ASP A 395 32.10 10.26 -15.43
N GLU A 396 33.27 9.80 -15.88
CA GLU A 396 33.59 8.41 -16.24
C GLU A 396 33.92 7.50 -15.03
N SER A 397 33.15 7.54 -13.93
CA SER A 397 33.45 6.65 -12.78
C SER A 397 32.25 6.10 -12.00
N ASN A 398 31.26 5.51 -12.70
CA ASN A 398 30.47 4.36 -12.20
C ASN A 398 29.42 3.91 -13.23
N SER A 399 29.65 2.81 -13.94
CA SER A 399 28.89 2.45 -15.16
C SER A 399 27.62 1.63 -14.96
N GLU A 400 27.25 1.17 -13.75
CA GLU A 400 26.09 0.26 -13.60
C GLU A 400 24.73 0.96 -13.45
N PHE A 401 24.65 2.24 -13.08
CA PHE A 401 23.37 2.90 -12.71
C PHE A 401 23.26 4.38 -13.09
N CYS A 402 23.97 4.82 -14.14
CA CYS A 402 24.01 6.24 -14.53
C CYS A 402 22.71 6.72 -15.24
N GLY A 403 21.79 5.81 -15.61
CA GLY A 403 20.56 6.14 -16.35
C GLY A 403 19.23 6.02 -15.60
N ILE A 404 19.22 5.68 -14.31
CA ILE A 404 17.96 5.51 -13.56
C ILE A 404 17.41 6.87 -13.14
N LYS A 405 16.22 7.21 -13.64
CA LYS A 405 15.50 8.43 -13.22
C LYS A 405 14.91 8.24 -11.83
N ARG A 406 15.11 9.20 -10.94
CA ARG A 406 14.56 9.16 -9.58
C ARG A 406 13.43 10.15 -9.40
N ARG A 407 12.35 9.69 -8.78
CA ARG A 407 11.23 10.54 -8.36
C ARG A 407 11.05 10.44 -6.86
N VAL A 408 10.72 11.55 -6.21
CA VAL A 408 10.44 11.61 -4.78
C VAL A 408 8.94 11.83 -4.62
N ILE A 409 8.28 10.87 -3.97
CA ILE A 409 6.88 10.94 -3.56
C ILE A 409 6.89 11.24 -2.07
N VAL A 410 6.31 12.34 -1.67
CA VAL A 410 6.24 12.78 -0.28
C VAL A 410 4.81 12.63 0.19
N ALA A 411 4.63 12.07 1.39
CA ALA A 411 3.31 11.97 2.00
C ALA A 411 3.40 11.86 3.52
N VAL A 412 2.42 12.45 4.21
CA VAL A 412 2.18 12.16 5.62
C VAL A 412 1.70 10.70 5.72
N PRO A 413 2.34 9.83 6.54
CA PRO A 413 2.00 8.41 6.59
C PRO A 413 0.56 8.20 7.08
N ASP A 414 -0.06 7.12 6.61
CA ASP A 414 -1.35 6.63 7.11
C ASP A 414 -1.14 5.39 8.00
N ILE A 415 -2.22 4.67 8.31
CA ILE A 415 -2.25 3.37 8.99
C ILE A 415 -1.17 2.45 8.42
N HIS A 416 -0.58 1.64 9.31
CA HIS A 416 0.51 0.74 8.99
C HIS A 416 0.22 -0.10 7.73
N SER A 417 1.25 -0.28 6.90
CA SER A 417 1.20 -0.99 5.61
C SER A 417 0.34 -0.34 4.51
N ARG A 418 -0.32 0.80 4.75
CA ARG A 418 -1.07 1.50 3.71
C ARG A 418 -0.18 2.46 2.95
N LYS A 419 0.00 2.18 1.66
CA LYS A 419 0.83 2.96 0.73
C LYS A 419 -0.03 3.95 -0.07
N PRO A 420 0.52 5.06 -0.58
CA PRO A 420 -0.17 5.88 -1.55
C PRO A 420 -0.59 5.03 -2.76
N ASN A 421 -1.83 5.18 -3.22
CA ASN A 421 -2.25 4.53 -4.45
C ASN A 421 -1.59 5.24 -5.64
N LEU A 422 -0.96 4.46 -6.51
CA LEU A 422 -0.12 5.00 -7.59
C LEU A 422 -0.85 5.13 -8.93
N LYS A 423 -2.13 4.75 -9.02
CA LYS A 423 -2.86 4.70 -10.29
C LYS A 423 -2.81 6.03 -11.04
N GLU A 424 -3.14 7.14 -10.38
CA GLU A 424 -3.11 8.48 -11.00
C GLU A 424 -1.70 8.82 -11.53
N LEU A 425 -0.64 8.52 -10.78
CA LEU A 425 0.74 8.79 -11.19
C LEU A 425 1.18 7.91 -12.36
N ILE A 426 0.86 6.61 -12.33
CA ILE A 426 1.21 5.66 -13.38
C ILE A 426 0.50 6.01 -14.69
N GLU A 427 -0.79 6.30 -14.64
CA GLU A 427 -1.56 6.78 -15.81
C GLU A 427 -0.97 8.08 -16.36
N ASN A 428 -0.70 9.06 -15.51
CA ASN A 428 -0.21 10.39 -15.94
C ASN A 428 1.23 10.39 -16.48
N ILE A 429 2.05 9.39 -16.13
CA ILE A 429 3.47 9.32 -16.51
C ILE A 429 3.70 8.32 -17.65
N PHE A 430 3.07 7.14 -17.60
CA PHE A 430 3.38 6.03 -18.52
C PHE A 430 2.23 5.65 -19.45
N PHE A 431 0.98 5.98 -19.11
CA PHE A 431 -0.19 5.66 -19.92
C PHE A 431 -1.09 6.89 -20.16
N PRO A 432 -0.54 8.02 -20.63
CA PRO A 432 -1.34 9.22 -20.84
C PRO A 432 -2.44 8.96 -21.86
N SER A 433 -3.68 9.37 -21.54
CA SER A 433 -4.77 9.27 -22.51
C SER A 433 -4.43 10.08 -23.76
N PRO A 434 -4.74 9.58 -24.98
CA PRO A 434 -4.57 10.38 -26.18
C PRO A 434 -5.40 11.66 -26.02
N THR A 435 -4.71 12.79 -26.01
CA THR A 435 -5.35 14.11 -25.95
C THR A 435 -6.33 14.20 -27.11
N LYS A 436 -7.60 14.53 -26.81
CA LYS A 436 -8.61 14.83 -27.83
C LYS A 436 -7.96 15.71 -28.88
N ALA A 437 -7.78 15.18 -30.09
CA ALA A 437 -7.30 15.98 -31.21
C ALA A 437 -8.27 17.15 -31.33
N ARG A 438 -7.79 18.36 -31.02
CA ARG A 438 -8.43 19.60 -31.46
C ARG A 438 -8.36 19.58 -32.99
N ASN A 439 -9.32 18.93 -33.63
CA ASN A 439 -9.74 19.16 -35.00
C ASN A 439 -11.08 18.44 -35.17
N GLY A 440 -12.12 19.25 -35.32
CA GLY A 440 -13.50 18.78 -35.32
C GLY A 440 -13.82 17.90 -36.51
N THR A 441 -14.47 16.77 -36.23
CA THR A 441 -15.51 16.20 -37.07
C THR A 441 -16.56 15.61 -36.15
N PRO A 442 -17.75 16.24 -36.03
CA PRO A 442 -18.84 15.68 -35.27
C PRO A 442 -19.61 14.75 -36.21
N ASN A 443 -19.26 13.47 -36.26
CA ASN A 443 -20.20 12.43 -36.72
C ASN A 443 -19.60 11.02 -36.55
N GLY A 444 -20.23 10.23 -35.68
CA GLY A 444 -20.14 8.77 -35.71
C GLY A 444 -19.62 8.13 -34.44
N LYS A 445 -20.52 7.89 -33.47
CA LYS A 445 -20.44 6.88 -32.39
C LYS A 445 -19.02 6.58 -31.92
N GLU A 446 -18.43 7.58 -31.31
CA GLU A 446 -17.11 7.52 -30.73
C GLU A 446 -17.19 6.57 -29.52
N LYS A 447 -16.65 5.37 -29.69
CA LYS A 447 -16.63 4.29 -28.70
C LYS A 447 -15.61 4.66 -27.62
N TYR A 448 -15.91 5.71 -26.88
CA TYR A 448 -15.20 6.16 -25.69
C TYR A 448 -15.32 5.09 -24.60
N LEU A 449 -14.25 4.90 -23.81
CA LEU A 449 -14.05 3.95 -22.69
C LEU A 449 -13.09 2.75 -22.95
N SER A 450 -12.20 2.78 -23.93
CA SER A 450 -11.10 1.80 -23.93
C SER A 450 -9.97 2.34 -23.04
N ARG A 451 -9.85 1.79 -21.82
CA ARG A 451 -8.63 1.94 -21.02
C ARG A 451 -7.45 1.45 -21.87
N THR A 452 -6.42 2.28 -22.01
CA THR A 452 -5.29 2.02 -22.91
C THR A 452 -4.36 0.91 -22.42
N TYR A 453 -4.60 0.35 -21.24
CA TYR A 453 -3.73 -0.61 -20.59
C TYR A 453 -4.47 -1.53 -19.60
N SER A 454 -4.01 -2.77 -19.47
CA SER A 454 -4.43 -3.71 -18.41
C SER A 454 -3.44 -3.69 -17.24
N SER A 455 -3.95 -3.83 -16.01
CA SER A 455 -3.14 -3.78 -14.78
C SER A 455 -3.43 -4.93 -13.83
N LEU A 456 -2.38 -5.42 -13.16
CA LEU A 456 -2.45 -6.39 -12.07
C LEU A 456 -1.67 -5.89 -10.85
N GLU A 457 -2.30 -5.88 -9.68
CA GLU A 457 -1.68 -5.66 -8.37
C GLU A 457 -1.53 -7.00 -7.63
N VAL A 458 -0.31 -7.36 -7.27
CA VAL A 458 0.03 -8.64 -6.62
C VAL A 458 0.48 -8.38 -5.19
N PHE A 459 0.07 -9.26 -4.27
CA PHE A 459 0.14 -9.02 -2.82
C PHE A 459 -0.73 -7.82 -2.41
N ALA A 460 -1.81 -7.58 -3.15
CA ALA A 460 -2.70 -6.46 -2.94
C ALA A 460 -3.38 -6.54 -1.57
N ARG A 461 -3.70 -5.38 -1.01
CA ARG A 461 -4.56 -5.24 0.19
C ARG A 461 -5.75 -4.32 -0.03
N ASN A 462 -5.77 -3.68 -1.20
CA ASN A 462 -6.77 -2.72 -1.61
C ASN A 462 -7.08 -2.96 -3.09
N LEU A 463 -8.35 -2.85 -3.47
CA LEU A 463 -8.79 -2.91 -4.85
C LEU A 463 -8.73 -1.52 -5.48
N THR A 464 -8.48 -1.50 -6.79
CA THR A 464 -8.39 -0.28 -7.59
C THR A 464 -9.34 -0.42 -8.79
N ALA A 465 -10.10 0.63 -9.10
CA ALA A 465 -11.10 0.57 -10.18
C ALA A 465 -10.46 0.25 -11.53
N GLY A 466 -11.00 -0.75 -12.23
CA GLY A 466 -10.48 -1.29 -13.49
C GLY A 466 -9.14 -2.03 -13.41
N TRP A 467 -8.60 -2.28 -12.21
CA TRP A 467 -7.39 -3.11 -12.04
C TRP A 467 -7.79 -4.52 -11.61
N TRP A 468 -6.89 -5.46 -11.89
CA TRP A 468 -6.92 -6.80 -11.35
C TRP A 468 -6.08 -6.82 -10.08
N ALA A 469 -6.46 -7.61 -9.08
CA ALA A 469 -5.73 -7.72 -7.83
C ALA A 469 -5.66 -9.17 -7.33
N CYS A 470 -4.57 -9.58 -6.70
CA CYS A 470 -4.50 -10.87 -6.03
C CYS A 470 -3.64 -10.84 -4.77
N GLY A 471 -3.99 -11.70 -3.82
CA GLY A 471 -3.34 -11.83 -2.52
C GLY A 471 -4.26 -12.48 -1.50
N ASP A 472 -3.69 -12.86 -0.36
CA ASP A 472 -4.39 -13.43 0.80
C ASP A 472 -5.10 -12.37 1.64
N GLU A 473 -4.65 -11.11 1.55
CA GLU A 473 -5.28 -9.95 2.19
C GLU A 473 -5.96 -9.00 1.18
N VAL A 474 -6.30 -9.46 -0.04
CA VAL A 474 -6.73 -8.61 -1.18
C VAL A 474 -7.94 -7.71 -0.90
N LEU A 475 -8.81 -8.11 0.03
CA LEU A 475 -10.03 -7.36 0.40
C LEU A 475 -9.88 -6.50 1.67
N ARG A 476 -8.72 -6.52 2.33
CA ARG A 476 -8.53 -5.98 3.69
C ARG A 476 -8.98 -4.52 3.84
N PHE A 477 -8.55 -3.64 2.94
CA PHE A 477 -8.89 -2.21 2.99
C PHE A 477 -10.16 -1.84 2.21
N ASN A 478 -10.83 -2.84 1.60
CA ASN A 478 -12.12 -2.66 0.95
C ASN A 478 -13.31 -2.93 1.88
N TRP A 479 -13.05 -3.42 3.10
CA TRP A 479 -14.09 -3.55 4.12
C TRP A 479 -14.76 -2.21 4.41
N THR A 480 -16.10 -2.19 4.42
CA THR A 480 -16.89 -0.98 4.64
C THR A 480 -16.60 -0.32 5.99
N GLY A 481 -16.11 -1.06 6.99
CA GLY A 481 -15.67 -0.52 8.27
C GLY A 481 -14.51 0.48 8.17
N TRP A 482 -13.79 0.52 7.04
CA TRP A 482 -12.79 1.54 6.73
C TRP A 482 -13.37 2.81 6.09
N TRP A 483 -14.68 2.91 5.89
CA TRP A 483 -15.30 4.01 5.14
C TRP A 483 -16.41 4.64 5.97
N THR A 484 -16.43 5.97 6.02
CA THR A 484 -17.48 6.74 6.70
C THR A 484 -18.15 7.71 5.72
N ALA A 485 -19.41 8.06 5.98
CA ALA A 485 -20.02 9.18 5.31
C ALA A 485 -19.28 10.49 5.67
N ARG A 486 -19.07 11.35 4.67
CA ARG A 486 -18.49 12.68 4.75
C ARG A 486 -19.62 13.58 5.22
N GLU A 487 -19.44 14.19 6.39
CA GLU A 487 -20.34 15.25 6.83
C GLU A 487 -20.31 16.37 5.79
N ARG A 488 -21.48 16.72 5.23
CA ARG A 488 -21.60 17.91 4.38
C ARG A 488 -21.45 19.11 5.30
N THR A 489 -20.35 19.84 5.19
CA THR A 489 -20.21 21.13 5.86
C THR A 489 -21.08 22.16 5.12
N GLU A 490 -21.66 23.11 5.84
CA GLU A 490 -22.62 24.11 5.33
C GLU A 490 -22.09 25.02 4.20
N ASN A 491 -20.82 24.87 3.81
CA ASN A 491 -20.18 25.61 2.72
C ASN A 491 -20.19 24.88 1.36
N ASP A 492 -20.75 23.66 1.28
CA ASP A 492 -20.84 22.86 0.04
C ASP A 492 -22.20 23.01 -0.71
N VAL A 493 -22.95 24.11 -0.49
CA VAL A 493 -24.24 24.41 -1.18
C VAL A 493 -24.14 25.63 -2.10
#